data_AF-A0A1L9V2C2-F1
#
_entry.id   AF-A0A1L9V2C2-F1
#
_cell.length_a   1.000
_cell.length_b   1.000
_cell.length_c   1.000
_cell.angle_alpha   90.00
_cell.angle_beta   90.00
_cell.angle_gamma   90.00
#
_symmetry.space_group_name_H-M   'P 1'
#
loop_
_entity.id
_entity.type
_entity.pdbx_description
1 polymer ?
#
loop_
_entity_poly.entity_id
_entity_poly.type
_entity_poly.pdbx_seq_one_letter_code
_entity_poly.pdbx_strand_id
1 'polypeptide(L)'
;MSKEIVHEKCEQLMIARQSRSPHQMFRTLSNLLEWSWKVVACLILNTLDFTQTPTDEKWPHIRWILTGALSQMPIHAAGYQFKGTSDTVLDRVISSYDTSIKELIYARRRGKKSSGDLVSKHALLVSMPHTPCQGSLAYADKEVQVLRDICSEMQLIPVEPAKRTEIIS
;
A
#
# COMPACT_ATOMS: atom_id res chain seq x y z
N MET A 1 21.22 -8.59 10.77
CA MET A 1 21.18 -8.10 9.38
C MET A 1 21.94 -6.79 9.33
N SER A 2 23.01 -6.66 8.52
CA SER A 2 23.77 -5.41 8.46
C SER A 2 23.03 -4.36 7.61
N LYS A 3 23.26 -3.07 7.90
CA LYS A 3 22.55 -1.96 7.25
C LYS A 3 22.84 -1.90 5.74
N GLU A 4 24.03 -2.34 5.35
CA GLU A 4 24.52 -2.37 3.98
C GLU A 4 23.65 -3.26 3.09
N ILE A 5 23.25 -4.44 3.58
CA ILE A 5 22.40 -5.39 2.83
C ILE A 5 21.02 -4.79 2.55
N VAL A 6 20.42 -4.10 3.53
CA VAL A 6 19.11 -3.45 3.36
C VAL A 6 19.21 -2.34 2.32
N HIS A 7 20.28 -1.55 2.37
CA HIS A 7 20.52 -0.47 1.42
C HIS A 7 20.65 -0.99 -0.02
N GLU A 8 21.49 -2.01 -0.23
CA GLU A 8 21.66 -2.67 -1.53
C GLU A 8 20.34 -3.21 -2.09
N LYS A 9 19.52 -3.84 -1.23
CA LYS A 9 18.19 -4.36 -1.62
C LYS A 9 17.25 -3.23 -2.02
N CYS A 10 17.27 -2.10 -1.32
CA CYS A 10 16.50 -0.92 -1.69
C CYS A 10 16.98 -0.30 -3.02
N GLU A 11 18.28 -0.27 -3.28
CA GLU A 11 18.81 0.17 -4.59
C GLU A 11 18.34 -0.75 -5.72
N GLN A 12 18.38 -2.07 -5.53
CA GLN A 12 17.84 -3.05 -6.49
C GLN A 12 16.35 -2.80 -6.78
N LEU A 13 15.57 -2.44 -5.77
CA LEU A 13 14.17 -2.06 -5.93
C LEU A 13 14.02 -0.79 -6.78
N MET A 14 14.82 0.24 -6.50
CA MET A 14 14.75 1.51 -7.26
C MET A 14 15.14 1.31 -8.73
N ILE A 15 16.16 0.48 -9.01
CA ILE A 15 16.54 0.10 -10.37
C ILE A 15 15.41 -0.68 -11.04
N ALA A 16 14.80 -1.64 -10.33
CA ALA A 16 13.68 -2.41 -10.88
C ALA A 16 12.50 -1.52 -11.28
N ARG A 17 12.15 -0.50 -10.47
CA ARG A 17 11.07 0.46 -10.77
C ARG A 17 11.30 1.27 -12.04
N GLN A 18 12.56 1.46 -12.44
CA GLN A 18 12.94 2.20 -13.64
C GLN A 18 13.19 1.27 -14.84
N SER A 19 13.18 -0.06 -14.63
CA SER A 19 13.43 -1.03 -15.68
C SER A 19 12.33 -0.99 -16.73
N ARG A 20 12.73 -0.89 -18.00
CA ARG A 20 11.83 -1.01 -19.16
C ARG A 20 11.52 -2.47 -19.53
N SER A 21 12.15 -3.44 -18.86
CA SER A 21 11.93 -4.86 -19.09
C SER A 21 11.02 -5.44 -18.00
N PRO A 22 9.75 -5.78 -18.33
CA PRO A 22 8.81 -6.32 -17.34
C PRO A 22 9.32 -7.63 -16.71
N HIS A 23 9.97 -8.48 -17.49
CA HIS A 23 10.51 -9.76 -17.01
C HIS A 23 11.63 -9.57 -15.98
N GLN A 24 12.56 -8.63 -16.23
CA GLN A 24 13.64 -8.36 -15.28
C GLN A 24 13.11 -7.65 -14.03
N MET A 25 12.24 -6.66 -14.20
CA MET A 25 11.56 -5.98 -13.09
C MET A 25 10.87 -6.99 -12.17
N PHE A 26 10.05 -7.86 -12.76
CA PHE A 26 9.30 -8.87 -12.05
C PHE A 26 10.21 -9.84 -11.29
N ARG A 27 11.25 -10.37 -11.94
CA ARG A 27 12.22 -11.27 -11.28
C ARG A 27 12.89 -10.60 -10.08
N THR A 28 13.36 -9.36 -10.25
CA THR A 28 14.02 -8.60 -9.18
C THR A 28 13.06 -8.35 -8.02
N LEU A 29 11.82 -7.94 -8.32
CA LEU A 29 10.79 -7.69 -7.31
C LEU A 29 10.45 -8.98 -6.54
N SER A 30 10.21 -10.09 -7.23
CA SER A 30 9.93 -11.38 -6.58
C SER A 30 11.05 -11.79 -5.63
N ASN A 31 12.31 -11.68 -6.06
CA ASN A 31 13.47 -11.98 -5.21
C ASN A 31 13.54 -11.07 -3.97
N LEU A 32 13.18 -9.79 -4.13
CA LEU A 32 13.14 -8.80 -3.05
C LEU A 32 12.02 -9.08 -2.04
N LEU A 33 10.83 -9.47 -2.52
CA LEU A 33 9.69 -9.83 -1.69
C LEU A 33 9.95 -11.13 -0.91
N GLU A 34 10.54 -12.15 -1.57
CA GLU A 34 10.95 -13.38 -0.90
C GLU A 34 12.03 -13.13 0.16
N TRP A 35 12.99 -12.26 -0.13
CA TRP A 35 14.02 -11.88 0.83
C TRP A 35 13.41 -11.14 2.02
N SER A 36 12.58 -10.13 1.78
CA SER A 36 11.89 -9.34 2.82
C SER A 36 11.00 -10.21 3.71
N TRP A 37 10.39 -11.24 3.12
CA TRP A 37 9.64 -12.25 3.85
C TRP A 37 10.51 -12.99 4.85
N LYS A 38 11.61 -13.58 4.39
CA LYS A 38 12.51 -14.41 5.22
C LYS A 38 13.16 -13.60 6.34
N VAL A 39 13.56 -12.36 6.07
CA VAL A 39 14.40 -11.58 6.99
C VAL A 39 13.62 -10.65 7.92
N VAL A 40 12.38 -10.30 7.59
CA VAL A 40 11.56 -9.35 8.36
C VAL A 40 10.17 -9.90 8.61
N ALA A 41 9.38 -10.10 7.56
CA ALA A 41 7.94 -10.24 7.72
C ALA A 41 7.54 -11.56 8.41
N CYS A 42 8.10 -12.69 7.99
CA CYS A 42 7.81 -14.01 8.57
C CYS A 42 8.16 -14.04 10.07
N LEU A 43 9.29 -13.45 10.46
CA LEU A 43 9.73 -13.39 11.86
C LEU A 43 8.74 -12.60 12.73
N ILE A 44 8.30 -11.43 12.24
CA ILE A 44 7.33 -10.59 12.95
C ILE A 44 5.99 -11.31 13.05
N LEU A 45 5.48 -11.86 11.95
CA LEU A 45 4.20 -12.56 11.94
C LEU A 45 4.20 -13.78 12.85
N ASN A 46 5.26 -14.59 12.82
CA ASN A 46 5.39 -15.75 13.71
C ASN A 46 5.48 -15.33 15.19
N THR A 47 6.16 -14.23 15.50
CA THR A 47 6.24 -13.71 16.88
C THR A 47 4.87 -13.23 17.39
N LEU A 48 4.02 -12.73 16.48
CA LEU A 48 2.66 -12.29 16.79
C LEU A 48 1.61 -13.41 16.64
N ASP A 49 2.05 -14.65 16.36
CA ASP A 49 1.21 -15.82 16.11
C ASP A 49 0.25 -15.69 14.91
N PHE A 50 0.58 -14.83 13.95
CA PHE A 50 -0.13 -14.70 12.67
C PHE A 50 0.49 -15.64 11.64
N THR A 51 0.35 -16.95 11.89
CA THR A 51 1.05 -18.00 11.13
C THR A 51 0.28 -18.52 9.93
N GLN A 52 -1.04 -18.27 9.85
CA GLN A 52 -1.93 -18.80 8.82
C GLN A 52 -2.92 -17.73 8.38
N THR A 53 -3.59 -17.99 7.25
CA THR A 53 -4.72 -17.19 6.80
C THR A 53 -5.86 -17.29 7.81
N PRO A 54 -6.41 -16.16 8.30
CA PRO A 54 -7.58 -16.17 9.16
C PRO A 54 -8.74 -16.92 8.50
N THR A 55 -9.37 -17.82 9.24
CA THR A 55 -10.53 -18.59 8.77
C THR A 55 -11.85 -17.87 9.01
N ASP A 56 -11.85 -16.87 9.89
CA ASP A 56 -12.98 -15.98 10.12
C ASP A 56 -12.77 -14.63 9.42
N GLU A 57 -13.83 -13.80 9.40
CA GLU A 57 -13.75 -12.45 8.82
C GLU A 57 -12.94 -11.47 9.70
N LYS A 58 -12.31 -11.94 10.80
CA LYS A 58 -11.60 -11.09 11.76
C LYS A 58 -10.11 -11.08 11.46
N TRP A 59 -9.74 -10.33 10.45
CA TRP A 59 -8.35 -10.18 10.08
C TRP A 59 -7.56 -9.36 11.09
N PRO A 60 -6.39 -9.86 11.57
CA PRO A 60 -5.48 -9.05 12.35
C PRO A 60 -4.92 -7.91 11.49
N HIS A 61 -4.72 -6.76 12.13
CA HIS A 61 -4.24 -5.56 11.46
C HIS A 61 -2.87 -5.12 12.00
N ILE A 62 -1.88 -5.02 11.11
CA ILE A 62 -0.54 -4.53 11.43
C ILE A 62 -0.34 -3.13 10.84
N ARG A 63 0.25 -2.24 11.64
CA ARG A 63 0.74 -0.93 11.20
C ARG A 63 2.25 -0.91 11.15
N TRP A 64 2.80 -0.79 9.96
CA TRP A 64 4.23 -0.75 9.69
C TRP A 64 4.74 0.69 9.86
N ILE A 65 5.67 0.89 10.81
CA ILE A 65 6.42 2.15 10.93
C ILE A 65 7.85 1.86 10.48
N LEU A 66 8.13 2.11 9.20
CA LEU A 66 9.43 1.83 8.59
C LEU A 66 10.30 3.08 8.62
N THR A 67 11.62 2.89 8.71
CA THR A 67 12.59 4.00 8.76
C THR A 67 13.70 3.81 7.73
N GLY A 68 14.29 4.92 7.28
CA GLY A 68 15.39 4.92 6.31
C GLY A 68 15.03 4.21 5.00
N ALA A 69 15.99 3.46 4.44
CA ALA A 69 15.84 2.77 3.16
C ALA A 69 14.67 1.76 3.16
N LEU A 70 14.39 1.12 4.31
CA LEU A 70 13.31 0.14 4.43
C LEU A 70 11.92 0.74 4.16
N SER A 71 11.75 2.06 4.32
CA SER A 71 10.50 2.76 3.97
C SER A 71 10.10 2.62 2.50
N GLN A 72 11.04 2.30 1.62
CA GLN A 72 10.76 2.06 0.20
C GLN A 72 10.27 0.64 -0.07
N MET A 73 10.38 -0.27 0.90
CA MET A 73 10.08 -1.68 0.70
C MET A 73 8.57 -1.95 0.83
N PRO A 74 7.96 -2.67 -0.13
CA PRO A 74 6.57 -3.11 -0.04
C PRO A 74 6.43 -4.30 0.92
N ILE A 75 6.71 -4.09 2.21
CA ILE A 75 6.63 -5.13 3.26
C ILE A 75 5.26 -5.80 3.31
N HIS A 76 4.18 -5.05 3.06
CA HIS A 76 2.83 -5.61 2.97
C HIS A 76 2.68 -6.71 1.90
N ALA A 77 3.53 -6.72 0.86
CA ALA A 77 3.53 -7.71 -0.21
C ALA A 77 4.67 -8.75 -0.06
N ALA A 78 5.43 -8.73 1.03
CA ALA A 78 6.50 -9.69 1.25
C ALA A 78 5.92 -11.11 1.31
N GLY A 79 6.51 -12.05 0.56
CA GLY A 79 6.06 -13.44 0.55
C GLY A 79 6.52 -14.22 -0.68
N TYR A 80 6.08 -15.48 -0.74
CA TYR A 80 6.32 -16.37 -1.89
C TYR A 80 5.18 -16.29 -2.91
N GLN A 81 5.09 -15.16 -3.61
CA GLN A 81 3.98 -14.78 -4.51
C GLN A 81 3.62 -15.80 -5.62
N PHE A 82 4.50 -16.75 -5.95
CA PHE A 82 4.32 -17.69 -7.08
C PHE A 82 4.45 -19.16 -6.71
N LYS A 83 4.48 -19.50 -5.41
CA LYS A 83 4.62 -20.91 -4.97
C LYS A 83 3.28 -21.56 -4.62
N GLY A 84 2.16 -20.84 -4.82
CA GLY A 84 0.83 -21.32 -4.43
C GLY A 84 0.69 -21.52 -2.91
N THR A 85 1.53 -20.86 -2.12
CA THR A 85 1.51 -20.92 -0.66
C THR A 85 0.86 -19.66 -0.09
N SER A 86 0.25 -19.75 1.09
CA SER A 86 -0.24 -18.61 1.88
C SER A 86 0.88 -17.99 2.74
N ASP A 87 2.12 -18.14 2.30
CA ASP A 87 3.31 -17.59 2.95
C ASP A 87 3.60 -16.18 2.41
N THR A 88 2.61 -15.31 2.59
CA THR A 88 2.73 -13.89 2.31
C THR A 88 2.11 -13.08 3.44
N VAL A 89 2.50 -11.80 3.53
CA VAL A 89 1.88 -10.88 4.49
C VAL A 89 0.40 -10.65 4.14
N LEU A 90 0.08 -10.52 2.86
CA LEU A 90 -1.29 -10.30 2.37
C LEU A 90 -2.22 -11.45 2.72
N ASP A 91 -1.72 -12.68 2.76
CA ASP A 91 -2.53 -13.85 3.09
C ASP A 91 -2.78 -14.01 4.60
N ARG A 92 -2.21 -13.16 5.46
CA ARG A 92 -2.23 -13.35 6.91
C ARG A 92 -2.73 -12.14 7.70
N VAL A 93 -2.51 -10.93 7.21
CA VAL A 93 -2.86 -9.70 7.93
C VAL A 93 -3.32 -8.59 6.99
N ILE A 94 -4.18 -7.70 7.48
CA ILE A 94 -4.39 -6.40 6.85
C ILE A 94 -3.22 -5.50 7.23
N SER A 95 -2.59 -4.89 6.24
CA SER A 95 -1.42 -4.03 6.43
C SER A 95 -1.75 -2.56 6.19
N SER A 96 -1.29 -1.69 7.07
CA SER A 96 -1.21 -0.24 6.83
C SER A 96 0.12 0.32 7.28
N TYR A 97 0.39 1.57 6.92
CA TYR A 97 1.65 2.26 7.22
C TYR A 97 1.39 3.52 8.03
N ASP A 98 2.29 3.80 8.97
CA ASP A 98 2.34 5.06 9.71
C ASP A 98 3.76 5.65 9.56
N THR A 99 3.87 6.97 9.53
CA THR A 99 5.16 7.66 9.36
C THR A 99 5.94 7.78 10.67
N SER A 100 5.25 7.70 11.82
CA SER A 100 5.87 7.77 13.14
C SER A 100 4.97 7.21 14.24
N ILE A 101 5.54 6.94 15.41
CA ILE A 101 4.79 6.56 16.61
C ILE A 101 3.87 7.70 17.07
N LYS A 102 4.25 8.97 16.86
CA LYS A 102 3.41 10.12 17.21
C LYS A 102 2.13 10.14 16.37
N GLU A 103 2.25 9.91 15.06
CA GLU A 103 1.10 9.79 14.16
C GLU A 103 0.23 8.59 14.51
N LEU A 104 0.85 7.45 14.84
CA LEU A 104 0.14 6.26 15.32
C LEU A 104 -0.76 6.57 16.53
N ILE A 105 -0.20 7.27 17.53
CA ILE A 105 -0.93 7.67 18.75
C ILE A 105 -2.03 8.67 18.41
N TYR A 106 -1.72 9.65 17.57
CA TYR A 106 -2.67 10.68 17.15
C TYR A 106 -3.86 10.08 16.38
N ALA A 107 -3.61 9.18 15.43
CA ALA A 107 -4.63 8.46 14.68
C ALA A 107 -5.54 7.62 15.60
N ARG A 108 -4.96 6.90 16.59
CA ARG A 108 -5.75 6.15 17.59
C ARG A 108 -6.66 7.07 18.42
N ARG A 109 -6.16 8.24 18.81
CA ARG A 109 -6.93 9.23 19.59
C ARG A 109 -8.07 9.83 18.76
N ARG A 110 -7.85 10.11 17.47
CA ARG A 110 -8.91 10.60 16.57
C ARG A 110 -9.95 9.53 16.27
N GLY A 111 -9.54 8.30 15.93
CA GLY A 111 -10.48 7.21 15.65
C GLY A 111 -11.46 6.94 16.79
N LYS A 112 -11.00 7.04 18.05
CA LYS A 112 -11.87 6.95 19.24
C LYS A 112 -12.83 8.14 19.43
N LYS A 113 -12.51 9.31 18.87
CA LYS A 113 -13.34 10.53 18.95
C LYS A 113 -14.31 10.66 17.77
N SER A 114 -13.99 10.04 16.64
CA SER A 114 -14.74 10.14 15.38
C SER A 114 -15.91 9.16 15.25
N SER A 115 -16.13 8.28 16.21
CA SER A 115 -17.20 7.26 16.20
C SER A 115 -18.61 7.80 16.48
N GLY A 116 -18.83 9.11 16.37
CA GLY A 116 -20.11 9.77 16.70
C GLY A 116 -20.69 10.64 15.59
N ASP A 117 -20.02 11.73 15.19
CA ASP A 117 -20.75 12.84 14.51
C ASP A 117 -20.02 13.59 13.37
N LEU A 118 -18.82 13.19 12.94
CA LEU A 118 -17.99 14.02 12.03
C LEU A 118 -17.34 13.29 10.84
N VAL A 119 -17.92 12.18 10.36
CA VAL A 119 -17.50 11.65 9.06
C VAL A 119 -18.22 12.43 7.98
N SER A 120 -17.48 13.27 7.24
CA SER A 120 -18.01 13.92 6.05
C SER A 120 -18.58 12.84 5.13
N LYS A 121 -19.85 12.98 4.76
CA LYS A 121 -20.48 12.10 3.77
C LYS A 121 -19.97 12.36 2.34
N HIS A 122 -19.03 13.27 2.12
CA HIS A 122 -18.52 13.58 0.79
C HIS A 122 -17.27 12.76 0.46
N ALA A 123 -17.22 12.20 -0.74
CA ALA A 123 -16.06 11.51 -1.30
C ALA A 123 -15.49 12.34 -2.46
N LEU A 124 -14.27 12.85 -2.31
CA LEU A 124 -13.59 13.57 -3.40
C LEU A 124 -12.99 12.57 -4.39
N LEU A 125 -13.50 12.54 -5.62
CA LEU A 125 -12.99 11.71 -6.70
C LEU A 125 -12.13 12.57 -7.63
N VAL A 126 -10.93 12.09 -7.97
CA VAL A 126 -9.98 12.80 -8.83
C VAL A 126 -9.47 11.83 -9.88
N SER A 127 -9.69 12.16 -11.16
CA SER A 127 -9.10 11.43 -12.29
C SER A 127 -7.90 12.19 -12.86
N MET A 128 -6.80 11.49 -13.13
CA MET A 128 -5.58 12.04 -13.74
C MET A 128 -5.12 11.17 -14.93
N PRO A 129 -5.89 11.12 -16.04
CA PRO A 129 -5.61 10.25 -17.19
C PRO A 129 -4.32 10.62 -17.94
N HIS A 130 -3.89 11.88 -17.81
CA HIS A 130 -2.64 12.40 -18.34
C HIS A 130 -1.82 13.02 -17.22
N THR A 131 -0.64 12.45 -16.98
CA THR A 131 0.36 13.00 -16.07
C THR A 131 1.56 13.46 -16.88
N PRO A 132 2.03 14.72 -16.74
CA PRO A 132 3.19 15.20 -17.46
C PRO A 132 4.39 14.26 -17.30
N CYS A 133 5.10 14.00 -18.40
CA CYS A 133 6.27 13.11 -18.45
C CYS A 133 6.01 11.63 -18.07
N GLN A 134 4.75 11.21 -17.99
CA GLN A 134 4.36 9.81 -17.72
C GLN A 134 3.45 9.27 -18.83
N GLY A 135 3.31 7.95 -18.89
CA GLY A 135 2.36 7.29 -19.81
C GLY A 135 0.91 7.66 -19.46
N SER A 136 0.03 7.65 -20.46
CA SER A 136 -1.39 7.89 -20.23
C SER A 136 -2.05 6.72 -19.50
N LEU A 137 -2.88 7.02 -18.52
CA LEU A 137 -3.71 6.07 -17.79
C LEU A 137 -5.09 6.00 -18.45
N ALA A 138 -5.21 5.17 -19.50
CA ALA A 138 -6.39 5.11 -20.36
C ALA A 138 -7.71 4.74 -19.65
N TYR A 139 -7.63 4.21 -18.42
CA TYR A 139 -8.79 3.76 -17.64
C TYR A 139 -9.12 4.66 -16.46
N ALA A 140 -8.33 5.69 -16.15
CA ALA A 140 -8.52 6.51 -14.95
C ALA A 140 -9.92 7.14 -14.87
N ASP A 141 -10.42 7.69 -15.99
CA ASP A 141 -11.77 8.28 -16.03
C ASP A 141 -12.87 7.23 -15.85
N LYS A 142 -12.66 6.02 -16.40
CA LYS A 142 -13.62 4.91 -16.27
C LYS A 142 -13.67 4.38 -14.84
N GLU A 143 -12.51 4.27 -14.18
CA GLU A 143 -12.40 3.86 -12.78
C GLU A 143 -13.14 4.84 -11.87
N VAL A 144 -12.97 6.15 -12.07
CA VAL A 144 -13.72 7.17 -11.32
C VAL A 144 -15.23 7.07 -11.55
N GLN A 145 -15.67 6.79 -12.79
CA GLN A 145 -17.10 6.61 -13.06
C GLN A 145 -17.70 5.42 -12.30
N VAL A 146 -17.00 4.28 -12.25
CA VAL A 146 -17.44 3.12 -11.46
C VAL A 146 -17.48 3.43 -9.97
N LEU A 147 -16.50 4.18 -9.45
CA LEU A 147 -16.45 4.56 -8.05
C LEU A 147 -17.60 5.49 -7.62
N ARG A 148 -18.17 6.29 -8.53
CA ARG A 148 -19.34 7.13 -8.21
C ARG A 148 -20.55 6.28 -7.80
N ASP A 149 -20.76 5.16 -8.49
CA ASP A 149 -21.89 4.27 -8.22
C ASP A 149 -21.69 3.60 -6.86
N ILE A 150 -20.48 3.10 -6.59
CA ILE A 150 -20.11 2.51 -5.29
C ILE A 150 -20.23 3.53 -4.15
N CYS A 151 -19.78 4.78 -4.35
CA CYS A 151 -19.93 5.83 -3.34
C CYS A 151 -21.40 6.02 -2.96
N SER A 152 -22.30 6.01 -3.95
CA SER A 152 -23.73 6.17 -3.73
C SER A 152 -24.31 5.01 -2.92
N GLU A 153 -23.89 3.77 -3.21
CA GLU A 153 -24.25 2.58 -2.40
C GLU A 153 -23.75 2.69 -0.96
N MET A 154 -22.57 3.27 -0.76
CA MET A 154 -21.98 3.54 0.56
C MET A 154 -22.55 4.79 1.26
N GLN A 155 -23.60 5.41 0.71
CA GLN A 155 -24.19 6.66 1.21
C GLN A 155 -23.21 7.84 1.27
N LEU A 156 -22.23 7.84 0.37
CA LEU A 156 -21.29 8.94 0.15
C LEU A 156 -21.73 9.78 -1.06
N ILE A 157 -21.54 11.08 -0.96
CA ILE A 157 -21.79 12.09 -1.98
C ILE A 157 -20.48 12.28 -2.77
N PRO A 158 -20.37 11.77 -4.01
CA PRO A 158 -19.18 11.98 -4.81
C PRO A 158 -19.07 13.46 -5.22
N VAL A 159 -17.87 14.02 -5.08
CA VAL A 159 -17.53 15.40 -5.46
C VAL A 159 -16.28 15.35 -6.31
N GLU A 160 -16.19 16.19 -7.34
CA GLU A 160 -14.98 16.32 -8.14
C GLU A 160 -14.43 17.73 -8.07
N PRO A 161 -13.10 17.89 -8.02
CA PRO A 161 -12.49 19.21 -8.06
C PRO A 161 -12.76 19.85 -9.42
N ALA A 162 -12.98 21.17 -9.43
CA ALA A 162 -13.01 21.93 -10.68
C ALA A 162 -11.67 21.73 -11.41
N LYS A 163 -11.73 21.42 -12.72
CA LYS A 163 -10.53 21.29 -13.55
C LYS A 163 -9.82 22.65 -13.58
N ARG A 164 -8.67 22.76 -12.92
CA ARG A 164 -7.86 23.98 -12.94
C ARG A 164 -7.05 23.99 -14.24
N THR A 165 -7.44 24.85 -15.17
CA THR A 165 -6.79 25.01 -16.49
C THR A 165 -5.53 25.90 -16.46
N GLU A 166 -5.09 26.33 -15.29
CA GLU A 166 -3.92 27.22 -15.17
C GLU A 166 -2.62 26.42 -15.19
N ILE A 167 -2.01 26.40 -16.38
CA ILE A 167 -0.59 26.11 -16.55
C ILE A 167 0.16 27.23 -15.81
N ILE A 168 0.85 26.89 -14.73
CA ILE A 168 1.89 27.76 -14.20
C ILE A 168 3.04 27.66 -15.20
N SER A 169 3.12 28.65 -16.09
CA SER A 169 4.20 28.89 -17.05
C SER A 169 5.47 29.34 -16.35
#